data_AF-A0A480BV31-F1
#
_entry.id   AF-A0A480BV31-F1
#
_cell.length_a   1.000
_cell.length_b   1.000
_cell.length_c   1.000
_cell.angle_alpha   90.00
_cell.angle_beta   90.00
_cell.angle_gamma   90.00
#
_symmetry.space_group_name_H-M   'P 1'
#
loop_
_entity.id
_entity.type
_entity.pdbx_description
1 polymer ?
#
loop_
_entity_poly.entity_id
_entity_poly.type
_entity_poly.pdbx_seq_one_letter_code
_entity_poly.pdbx_strand_id
1 'polypeptide(L)'
;LVGALLVSSISTVWAGEINPHGRRRALWRETYPPTGAGSVSLARGAELGQFAMGSTVIMLLPPGDFAWEDGLHEGARLRYGHGLGAWSPDGGAASP
;
A
#
# COMPACT_ATOMS: atom_id res chain seq x y z
N LEU A 1 7.59 5.65 1.57
CA LEU A 1 7.68 4.23 1.16
C LEU A 1 9.10 3.76 1.48
N VAL A 2 9.27 2.66 2.24
CA VAL A 2 10.58 2.08 2.58
C VAL A 2 10.57 0.64 2.07
N GLY A 3 11.59 0.24 1.32
CA GLY A 3 11.69 -1.12 0.80
C GLY A 3 12.08 -2.12 1.88
N ALA A 4 11.77 -3.40 1.66
CA ALA A 4 12.17 -4.53 2.49
C ALA A 4 13.06 -5.50 1.70
N LEU A 5 13.56 -6.55 2.36
CA LEU A 5 14.22 -7.66 1.68
C LEU A 5 13.33 -8.16 0.54
N LEU A 6 13.92 -8.28 -0.66
CA LEU A 6 13.28 -8.74 -1.91
C LEU A 6 12.43 -7.71 -2.67
N VAL A 7 12.29 -6.47 -2.18
CA VAL A 7 11.67 -5.37 -2.96
C VAL A 7 12.64 -4.88 -4.04
N SER A 8 12.26 -5.01 -5.31
CA SER A 8 13.09 -4.58 -6.44
C SER A 8 12.93 -3.10 -6.77
N SER A 9 11.72 -2.57 -6.63
CA SER A 9 11.44 -1.15 -6.87
C SER A 9 10.20 -0.63 -6.17
N ILE A 10 10.06 0.69 -6.14
CA ILE A 10 8.93 1.44 -5.62
C ILE A 10 8.43 2.34 -6.74
N SER A 11 7.11 2.47 -6.89
CA SER A 11 6.51 3.47 -7.76
C SER A 11 5.41 4.23 -7.05
N THR A 12 5.12 5.43 -7.53
CA THR A 12 3.98 6.25 -7.08
C THR A 12 3.07 6.52 -8.27
N VAL A 13 1.78 6.74 -8.02
CA VAL A 13 0.80 6.92 -9.11
C VAL A 13 1.04 8.18 -9.95
N TRP A 14 1.82 9.15 -9.43
CA TRP A 14 2.11 10.41 -10.13
C TRP A 14 3.52 10.46 -10.74
N ALA A 15 4.54 9.90 -10.09
CA ALA A 15 5.94 9.99 -10.56
C ALA A 15 6.45 8.70 -11.23
N GLY A 16 5.62 7.66 -11.31
CA GLY A 16 6.02 6.36 -11.83
C GLY A 16 7.08 5.69 -10.95
N GLU A 17 7.99 4.94 -11.56
CA GLU A 17 9.02 4.18 -10.86
C GLU A 17 10.15 5.07 -10.30
N ILE A 18 10.31 5.04 -8.99
CA ILE A 18 11.24 5.86 -8.20
C ILE A 18 12.66 5.28 -8.23
N ASN A 19 12.78 3.97 -8.04
CA ASN A 19 14.06 3.26 -7.98
C ASN A 19 14.05 2.02 -8.90
N PRO A 20 14.29 2.20 -10.21
CA PRO A 20 14.33 1.08 -11.15
C PRO A 20 15.37 0.04 -10.74
N HIS A 21 14.99 -1.24 -10.83
CA HIS A 21 15.87 -2.34 -10.46
C HIS A 21 17.20 -2.28 -11.24
N GLY A 22 18.31 -2.52 -10.55
CA GLY A 22 19.65 -2.48 -11.14
C GLY A 22 20.21 -1.08 -11.39
N ARG A 23 19.47 0.00 -11.10
CA ARG A 23 19.97 1.39 -11.20
C ARG A 23 19.96 2.07 -9.84
N ARG A 24 21.12 2.07 -9.16
CA ARG A 24 21.29 2.81 -7.91
C ARG A 24 21.29 4.32 -8.22
N ARG A 25 20.27 5.03 -7.74
CA ARG A 25 20.21 6.50 -7.82
C ARG A 25 20.99 7.11 -6.66
N ALA A 26 21.69 8.21 -6.92
CA ALA A 26 22.21 9.08 -5.87
C ALA A 26 21.05 9.68 -5.06
N LEU A 27 21.32 10.21 -3.86
CA LEU A 27 20.30 10.93 -3.10
C LEU A 27 19.75 12.09 -3.94
N TRP A 28 18.43 12.19 -4.02
CA TRP A 28 17.72 13.24 -4.75
C TRP A 28 16.52 13.74 -3.95
N ARG A 29 16.01 14.92 -4.33
CA ARG A 29 14.83 15.55 -3.76
C ARG A 29 14.02 16.18 -4.89
N GLU A 30 12.72 15.95 -4.88
CA GLU A 30 11.76 16.59 -5.77
C GLU A 30 10.75 17.37 -4.92
N THR A 31 10.35 18.55 -5.37
CA THR A 31 9.42 19.42 -4.66
C THR A 31 8.18 19.66 -5.51
N TYR A 32 7.01 19.38 -4.96
CA TYR A 32 5.73 19.63 -5.62
C TYR A 32 5.08 20.89 -5.02
N PRO A 33 4.46 21.75 -5.86
CA PRO A 33 3.76 22.93 -5.36
C PRO A 33 2.51 22.54 -4.56
N PRO A 34 2.09 23.34 -3.58
CA PRO A 34 0.92 23.05 -2.76
C PRO A 34 -0.40 23.17 -3.55
N THR A 35 -0.42 23.95 -4.63
CA THR A 35 -1.58 24.17 -5.49
C THR A 35 -1.15 24.40 -6.94
N GLY A 36 -2.08 24.22 -7.88
CA GLY A 36 -1.86 24.51 -9.30
C GLY A 36 -1.26 23.36 -10.10
N ALA A 37 -0.73 23.68 -11.28
CA ALA A 37 -0.13 22.69 -12.16
C ALA A 37 1.07 22.00 -11.49
N GLY A 38 1.06 20.67 -11.48
CA GLY A 38 2.11 19.86 -10.83
C GLY A 38 1.90 19.60 -9.34
N SER A 39 0.83 20.11 -8.71
CA SER A 39 0.48 19.70 -7.33
C SER A 39 0.00 18.24 -7.30
N VAL A 40 0.41 17.48 -6.29
CA VAL A 40 -0.03 16.10 -6.07
C VAL A 40 -1.06 16.07 -4.95
N SER A 41 -2.26 15.59 -5.23
CA SER A 41 -3.33 15.42 -4.25
C SER A 41 -3.93 14.02 -4.37
N LEU A 42 -4.16 13.37 -3.22
CA LEU A 42 -4.76 12.05 -3.14
C LEU A 42 -5.91 12.08 -2.14
N ALA A 43 -7.04 11.51 -2.54
CA ALA A 43 -8.16 11.30 -1.63
C ALA A 43 -7.78 10.29 -0.55
N ARG A 44 -8.49 10.33 0.59
CA ARG A 44 -8.36 9.30 1.62
C ARG A 44 -8.68 7.93 1.01
N GLY A 45 -7.76 6.98 1.19
CA GLY A 45 -7.89 5.62 0.65
C GLY A 45 -7.52 5.49 -0.83
N ALA A 46 -7.15 6.59 -1.51
CA ALA A 46 -6.59 6.50 -2.85
C ALA A 46 -5.21 5.83 -2.83
N GLU A 47 -4.89 5.14 -3.92
CA GLU A 47 -3.59 4.48 -4.09
C GLU A 47 -2.47 5.53 -4.11
N LEU A 48 -1.47 5.33 -3.25
CA LEU A 48 -0.27 6.17 -3.21
C LEU A 48 0.80 5.65 -4.18
N GLY A 49 0.89 4.33 -4.33
CA GLY A 49 1.94 3.67 -5.08
C GLY A 49 2.05 2.18 -4.74
N GLN A 50 2.99 1.52 -5.38
CA GLN A 50 3.20 0.07 -5.28
C GLN A 50 4.68 -0.28 -5.10
N PHE A 51 4.92 -1.45 -4.53
CA PHE A 51 6.22 -2.10 -4.47
C PHE A 51 6.30 -3.16 -5.58
N ALA A 52 7.35 -3.14 -6.39
CA ALA A 52 7.60 -4.20 -7.35
C ALA A 52 8.58 -5.23 -6.77
N MET A 53 8.24 -6.51 -6.97
CA MET A 53 8.96 -7.75 -6.59
C MET A 53 9.04 -8.06 -5.08
N GLY A 54 8.90 -9.35 -4.75
CA GLY A 54 8.64 -9.87 -3.39
C GLY A 54 7.17 -9.71 -3.01
N SER A 55 6.37 -10.79 -3.04
CA SER A 55 4.90 -10.81 -2.92
C SER A 55 4.39 -10.50 -1.50
N THR A 56 4.82 -9.39 -0.92
CA THR A 56 4.45 -8.99 0.44
C THR A 56 3.48 -7.83 0.39
N VAL A 57 2.23 -8.09 0.74
CA VAL A 57 1.23 -7.06 1.02
C VAL A 57 1.18 -6.87 2.53
N ILE A 58 1.41 -5.64 3.00
CA ILE A 58 1.18 -5.27 4.41
C ILE A 58 -0.15 -4.54 4.47
N MET A 59 -1.11 -5.09 5.21
CA MET A 59 -2.43 -4.51 5.40
C MET A 59 -2.51 -3.79 6.75
N LEU A 60 -2.94 -2.53 6.73
CA LEU A 60 -3.26 -1.76 7.93
C LEU A 60 -4.78 -1.64 8.03
N LEU A 61 -5.35 -2.18 9.09
CA LEU A 61 -6.79 -2.16 9.35
C LEU A 61 -7.05 -1.19 10.52
N PRO A 62 -8.14 -0.39 10.48
CA PRO A 62 -8.54 0.39 11.65
C PRO A 62 -8.82 -0.52 12.86
N PRO A 63 -8.86 0.02 14.08
CA PRO A 63 -9.31 -0.74 15.24
C PRO A 63 -10.75 -1.23 15.03
N GLY A 64 -11.01 -2.49 15.36
CA GLY A 64 -12.34 -3.10 15.26
C GLY A 64 -12.28 -4.56 14.80
N ASP A 65 -13.45 -5.15 14.65
CA ASP A 65 -13.60 -6.58 14.39
C ASP A 65 -13.59 -6.88 12.89
N PHE A 66 -12.39 -6.97 12.33
CA PHE A 66 -12.19 -7.57 11.02
C PHE A 66 -12.16 -9.10 11.16
N ALA A 67 -13.19 -9.76 10.65
CA ALA A 67 -13.28 -11.22 10.63
C ALA A 67 -12.50 -11.76 9.44
N TRP A 68 -11.39 -12.44 9.73
CA TRP A 68 -10.57 -13.11 8.71
C TRP A 68 -11.26 -14.36 8.19
N GLU A 69 -11.04 -14.69 6.92
CA GLU A 69 -11.47 -15.98 6.34
C GLU A 69 -10.72 -17.13 7.03
N ASP A 70 -11.44 -18.20 7.39
CA ASP A 70 -10.90 -19.36 8.13
C ASP A 70 -9.70 -20.02 7.43
N GLY A 71 -9.64 -19.92 6.10
CA GLY A 71 -8.55 -20.49 5.29
C GLY A 71 -7.24 -19.72 5.35
N LEU A 72 -7.19 -18.56 6.01
CA LEU A 72 -6.01 -17.71 6.06
C LEU A 72 -5.10 -18.08 7.24
N HIS A 73 -3.96 -18.67 6.94
CA HIS A 73 -2.94 -19.07 7.91
C HIS A 73 -1.54 -18.88 7.31
N GLU A 74 -0.50 -19.01 8.13
CA GLU A 74 0.88 -18.95 7.64
C GLU A 74 1.12 -19.99 6.53
N GLY A 75 1.68 -19.55 5.40
CA GLY A 75 1.90 -20.40 4.23
C GLY A 75 0.68 -20.63 3.35
N ALA A 76 -0.51 -20.13 3.71
CA ALA A 76 -1.70 -20.19 2.86
C ALA A 76 -1.45 -19.49 1.52
N ARG A 77 -1.88 -20.13 0.42
CA ARG A 77 -1.71 -19.59 -0.93
C ARG A 77 -2.76 -18.54 -1.22
N LEU A 78 -2.31 -17.29 -1.39
CA LEU A 78 -3.20 -16.19 -1.79
C LEU A 78 -3.36 -16.09 -3.31
N ARG A 79 -4.55 -15.71 -3.74
CA ARG A 79 -4.87 -15.40 -5.15
C ARG A 79 -5.43 -13.99 -5.23
N TYR A 80 -4.99 -13.25 -6.23
CA TYR A 80 -5.58 -11.96 -6.55
C TYR A 80 -7.11 -12.09 -6.76
N GLY A 81 -7.87 -11.18 -6.16
CA GLY A 81 -9.34 -11.18 -6.19
C GLY A 81 -10.00 -12.09 -5.15
N HIS A 82 -9.25 -12.83 -4.34
CA HIS A 82 -9.80 -13.59 -3.22
C HIS A 82 -9.98 -12.68 -2.00
N GLY A 83 -11.14 -12.72 -1.37
CA GLY A 83 -11.39 -12.02 -0.11
C GLY A 83 -10.48 -12.58 0.99
N LEU A 84 -9.95 -11.70 1.84
CA LEU A 84 -9.17 -12.09 3.02
C LEU A 84 -9.99 -12.08 4.31
N GLY A 85 -11.18 -11.50 4.26
CA GLY A 85 -12.06 -11.30 5.39
C GLY A 85 -13.04 -10.17 5.11
N ALA A 86 -13.89 -9.90 6.10
CA ALA A 86 -14.87 -8.84 6.06
C ALA A 86 -14.94 -8.12 7.41
N TRP A 87 -15.36 -6.86 7.39
CA TRP A 87 -15.73 -6.16 8.61
C TRP A 87 -17.02 -6.74 9.15
N SER A 88 -17.05 -7.06 10.45
CA SER A 88 -18.32 -7.36 11.11
C SER A 88 -19.24 -6.13 11.00
N PRO A 89 -20.50 -6.29 10.55
CA PRO A 89 -21.44 -5.18 10.46
C PRO A 89 -21.73 -4.53 11.82
N ASP A 90 -21.41 -5.20 12.93
CA ASP A 90 -21.68 -4.75 14.30
C ASP A 90 -20.52 -3.97 14.95
N GLY A 91 -19.51 -3.56 14.16
CA GLY A 91 -18.45 -2.67 14.60
C GLY A 91 -19.00 -1.30 15.00
N GLY A 92 -19.45 -1.19 16.24
CA GLY A 92 -19.99 0.02 16.85
C GLY A 92 -19.11 1.22 16.53
N ALA A 93 -19.76 2.31 16.13
CA ALA A 93 -19.15 3.61 16.02
C ALA A 93 -18.34 3.90 17.28
N ALA A 94 -17.01 3.85 17.17
CA ALA A 94 -16.15 4.51 18.13
C ALA A 94 -16.57 5.98 18.13
N SER A 95 -17.33 6.36 19.16
CA SER A 95 -17.67 7.76 19.41
C SER A 95 -16.39 8.55 19.67
N PRO A 96 -16.34 9.82 19.25
CA PRO A 96 -15.11 10.62 19.16
C PRO A 96 -14.40 10.86 20.50
#